data_AF-A0A1F6LHD6-F1
#
_entry.id   AF-A0A1F6LHD6-F1
#
_cell.length_a   1.000
_cell.length_b   1.000
_cell.length_c   1.000
_cell.angle_alpha   90.00
_cell.angle_beta   90.00
_cell.angle_gamma   90.00
#
_symmetry.space_group_name_H-M   'P 1'
#
loop_
_entity.id
_entity.type
_entity.pdbx_description
1 polymer ?
#
loop_
_entity_poly.entity_id
_entity_poly.type
_entity_poly.pdbx_seq_one_letter_code
_entity_poly.pdbx_strand_id
1 'polypeptide(L)'
;MRRMSDDSSLPMEMVVGGRKYKILGFLFEDEESVLGRTMIERAVSMDANPGEEDGQHILDNYKDIPSVLHNTMFVITGWRKPGSADDVACLCWKDNILVLAWLWIGGAHWSRGDRVLRRE
;
A
#
# COMPACT_ATOMS: atom_id res chain seq x y z
N MET A 1 31.21 -1.00 -9.11
CA MET A 1 30.37 0.18 -8.83
C MET A 1 29.03 -0.34 -8.30
N ARG A 2 28.85 -0.42 -6.97
CA ARG A 2 27.55 -0.78 -6.37
C ARG A 2 26.65 0.44 -6.50
N ARG A 3 25.51 0.31 -7.18
CA ARG A 3 24.42 1.27 -7.03
C ARG A 3 23.93 1.13 -5.59
N MET A 4 24.20 2.14 -4.77
CA MET A 4 23.36 2.42 -3.60
C MET A 4 21.97 2.70 -4.17
N SER A 5 21.01 1.82 -3.87
CA SER A 5 19.60 2.14 -4.09
C SER A 5 19.26 3.19 -3.05
N ASP A 6 19.01 4.42 -3.50
CA ASP A 6 18.49 5.50 -2.68
C ASP A 6 17.10 5.11 -2.17
N ASP A 7 17.05 4.52 -0.97
CA ASP A 7 15.81 4.32 -0.21
C ASP A 7 15.24 5.66 0.32
N SER A 8 15.81 6.80 -0.12
CA SER A 8 15.55 8.16 0.38
C SER A 8 14.61 9.02 -0.46
N SER A 9 14.04 8.53 -1.58
CA SER A 9 13.35 9.41 -2.54
C SER A 9 11.90 9.08 -2.87
N LEU A 10 11.25 8.14 -2.17
CA LEU A 10 9.81 7.94 -2.38
C LEU A 10 9.05 9.11 -1.76
N PRO A 11 8.06 9.68 -2.48
CA PRO A 11 7.24 10.72 -1.91
C PRO A 11 6.48 10.16 -0.70
N MET A 12 6.40 10.96 0.38
CA MET A 12 5.65 10.61 1.58
C MET A 12 4.15 10.85 1.43
N GLU A 13 3.72 11.42 0.30
CA GLU A 13 2.34 11.75 0.00
C GLU A 13 2.04 11.66 -1.50
N MET A 14 0.78 11.46 -1.83
CA MET A 14 0.27 11.56 -3.19
C MET A 14 -1.10 12.24 -3.20
N VAL A 15 -1.44 12.87 -4.32
CA VAL A 15 -2.78 13.40 -4.58
C VAL A 15 -3.35 12.64 -5.78
N VAL A 16 -4.51 12.04 -5.61
CA VAL A 16 -5.16 11.20 -6.61
C VAL A 16 -6.62 11.62 -6.72
N GLY A 17 -7.07 12.05 -7.90
CA GLY A 17 -8.44 12.54 -8.10
C GLY A 17 -8.84 13.66 -7.11
N GLY A 18 -7.89 14.52 -6.74
CA GLY A 18 -8.09 15.60 -5.75
C GLY A 18 -8.09 15.18 -4.27
N ARG A 19 -7.93 13.89 -3.95
CA ARG A 19 -7.80 13.39 -2.57
C ARG A 19 -6.34 13.21 -2.20
N LYS A 20 -5.96 13.62 -0.99
CA LYS A 20 -4.59 13.51 -0.48
C LYS A 20 -4.44 12.25 0.37
N TYR A 21 -3.34 11.53 0.13
CA TYR A 21 -2.96 10.34 0.88
C TYR A 21 -1.53 10.45 1.36
N LYS A 22 -1.27 10.14 2.63
CA LYS A 22 0.08 9.86 3.11
C LYS A 22 0.46 8.42 2.79
N ILE A 23 1.72 8.24 2.42
CA ILE A 23 2.33 6.97 2.06
C ILE A 23 3.23 6.56 3.22
N LEU A 24 2.89 5.48 3.91
CA LEU A 24 3.56 5.06 5.14
C LEU A 24 4.18 3.67 4.99
N GLY A 25 5.36 3.49 5.58
CA GLY A 25 5.91 2.17 5.89
C GLY A 25 5.32 1.65 7.20
N PHE A 26 5.32 0.33 7.36
CA PHE A 26 4.82 -0.36 8.56
C PHE A 26 5.90 -1.20 9.26
N LEU A 27 7.13 -1.20 8.74
CA LEU A 27 8.29 -1.90 9.30
C LEU A 27 9.05 -0.98 10.26
N PHE A 28 9.61 -1.57 11.31
CA PHE A 28 10.65 -0.94 12.12
C PHE A 28 12.02 -1.11 11.47
N GLU A 29 13.03 -0.34 11.92
CA GLU A 29 14.31 -0.18 11.22
C GLU A 29 15.00 -1.50 10.88
N ASP A 30 15.01 -2.45 11.82
CA ASP A 30 15.67 -3.76 11.71
C ASP A 30 14.82 -4.86 11.06
N GLU A 31 13.59 -4.55 10.63
CA GLU A 31 12.69 -5.52 10.02
C GLU A 31 12.76 -5.50 8.50
N GLU A 32 12.93 -6.68 7.90
CA GLU A 32 12.87 -6.84 6.44
C GLU A 32 11.47 -7.23 5.96
N SER A 33 10.69 -7.91 6.81
CA SER A 33 9.29 -8.22 6.55
C SER A 33 8.52 -8.52 7.85
N VAL A 34 7.19 -8.40 7.79
CA VAL A 34 6.28 -8.84 8.85
C VAL A 34 5.10 -9.65 8.29
N LEU A 35 4.42 -10.39 9.15
CA LEU A 35 3.17 -11.05 8.81
C LEU A 35 2.06 -10.03 8.54
N GLY A 36 1.09 -10.39 7.70
CA GLY A 36 -0.01 -9.50 7.31
C GLY A 36 -0.83 -8.98 8.48
N ARG A 37 -1.07 -9.81 9.51
CA ARG A 37 -1.76 -9.36 10.74
C ARG A 37 -0.99 -8.25 11.45
N THR A 38 0.32 -8.40 11.62
CA THR A 38 1.18 -7.38 12.22
C THR A 38 1.21 -6.10 11.40
N MET A 39 1.28 -6.21 10.06
CA MET A 39 1.18 -5.05 9.16
C MET A 39 -0.15 -4.30 9.37
N ILE A 40 -1.28 -5.01 9.46
CA ILE A 40 -2.60 -4.40 9.68
C ILE A 40 -2.70 -3.71 11.04
N GLU A 41 -2.25 -4.35 12.12
CA GLU A 41 -2.27 -3.78 13.47
C GLU A 41 -1.50 -2.46 13.53
N ARG A 42 -0.34 -2.41 12.88
CA ARG A 42 0.48 -1.19 12.78
C ARG A 42 -0.16 -0.14 11.90
N ALA A 43 -0.73 -0.54 10.76
CA ALA A 43 -1.45 0.37 9.88
C ALA A 43 -2.60 1.07 10.61
N VAL A 44 -3.42 0.30 11.35
CA VAL A 44 -4.51 0.84 12.19
C VAL A 44 -3.97 1.80 13.25
N SER A 45 -2.85 1.47 13.90
CA SER A 45 -2.23 2.33 14.91
C SER A 45 -1.72 3.67 14.35
N MET A 46 -1.47 3.74 13.03
CA MET A 46 -1.06 4.96 12.31
C MET A 46 -2.23 5.70 11.64
N ASP A 47 -3.46 5.22 11.84
CA ASP A 47 -4.68 5.65 11.12
C ASP A 47 -4.60 5.41 9.60
N ALA A 48 -3.75 4.46 9.19
CA ALA A 48 -3.56 4.07 7.79
C ALA A 48 -4.53 2.95 7.40
N ASN A 49 -5.83 3.17 7.59
CA ASN A 49 -6.87 2.16 7.39
C ASN A 49 -7.99 2.55 6.38
N PRO A 50 -7.63 2.94 5.15
CA PRO A 50 -8.60 3.27 4.11
C PRO A 50 -9.43 2.06 3.73
N GLY A 51 -10.69 2.32 3.40
CA GLY A 51 -11.67 1.30 3.01
C GLY A 51 -11.84 1.17 1.50
N GLU A 52 -12.90 0.48 1.11
CA GLU A 52 -13.29 0.25 -0.29
C GLU A 52 -13.43 1.56 -1.09
N GLU A 53 -14.08 2.57 -0.52
CA GLU A 53 -14.27 3.87 -1.20
C GLU A 53 -12.94 4.50 -1.62
N ASP A 54 -11.93 4.43 -0.76
CA ASP A 54 -10.61 5.00 -1.04
C ASP A 54 -9.85 4.16 -2.06
N GLY A 55 -9.86 2.84 -1.90
CA GLY A 55 -9.20 1.95 -2.85
C GLY A 55 -9.79 2.07 -4.26
N GLN A 56 -11.13 2.15 -4.37
CA GLN A 56 -11.80 2.34 -5.65
C GLN A 56 -11.52 3.73 -6.24
N HIS A 57 -11.53 4.79 -5.41
CA HIS A 57 -11.17 6.13 -5.88
C HIS A 57 -9.75 6.19 -6.45
N ILE A 58 -8.80 5.51 -5.82
CA ILE A 58 -7.43 5.42 -6.33
C ILE A 58 -7.38 4.66 -7.66
N LEU A 59 -8.10 3.55 -7.79
CA LEU A 59 -8.20 2.79 -9.03
C LEU A 59 -8.80 3.64 -10.16
N ASP A 60 -9.83 4.43 -9.90
CA ASP A 60 -10.50 5.24 -10.92
C ASP A 60 -9.61 6.40 -11.41
N ASN A 61 -8.69 6.86 -10.56
CA ASN A 61 -7.82 8.02 -10.80
C ASN A 61 -6.32 7.67 -10.86
N TYR A 62 -5.98 6.40 -11.11
CA TYR A 62 -4.59 5.90 -10.98
C TYR A 62 -3.56 6.62 -11.86
N LYS A 63 -4.00 7.31 -12.92
CA LYS A 63 -3.14 8.11 -13.79
C LYS A 63 -2.51 9.31 -13.10
N ASP A 64 -3.08 9.75 -11.98
CA ASP A 64 -2.55 10.84 -11.17
C ASP A 64 -1.39 10.36 -10.27
N ILE A 65 -1.20 9.04 -10.11
CA ILE A 65 -0.15 8.48 -9.25
C ILE A 65 1.22 8.77 -9.89
N PRO A 66 2.13 9.43 -9.13
CA PRO A 66 3.50 9.69 -9.59
C PRO A 66 4.20 8.43 -10.12
N SER A 67 4.87 8.53 -11.26
CA SER A 67 5.56 7.40 -11.90
C SER A 67 6.64 6.74 -11.04
N VAL A 68 7.21 7.48 -10.09
CA VAL A 68 8.16 6.95 -9.10
C VAL A 68 7.54 5.87 -8.19
N LEU A 69 6.21 5.83 -8.09
CA LEU A 69 5.45 4.83 -7.32
C LEU A 69 4.96 3.65 -8.17
N HIS A 70 5.32 3.56 -9.45
CA HIS A 70 4.83 2.51 -10.37
C HIS A 70 5.36 1.10 -10.08
N ASN A 71 6.21 0.93 -9.07
CA ASN A 71 6.65 -0.37 -8.55
C ASN A 71 6.25 -0.58 -7.08
N THR A 72 5.38 0.27 -6.54
CA THR A 72 4.91 0.18 -5.16
C THR A 72 3.59 -0.59 -5.11
N MET A 73 3.49 -1.55 -4.20
CA MET A 73 2.21 -2.15 -3.84
C MET A 73 1.58 -1.33 -2.70
N PHE A 74 0.34 -0.88 -2.89
CA PHE A 74 -0.43 -0.22 -1.85
C PHE A 74 -1.42 -1.18 -1.23
N VAL A 75 -1.38 -1.34 0.08
CA VAL A 75 -2.32 -2.18 0.83
C VAL A 75 -3.44 -1.31 1.37
N ILE A 76 -4.68 -1.60 0.96
CA ILE A 76 -5.87 -0.89 1.42
C ILE A 76 -6.43 -1.68 2.60
N THR A 77 -5.86 -1.45 3.80
CA THR A 77 -6.01 -2.37 4.94
C THR A 77 -7.45 -2.51 5.46
N GLY A 78 -8.30 -1.51 5.21
CA GLY A 78 -9.71 -1.52 5.56
C GLY A 78 -10.60 -2.17 4.50
N TRP A 79 -10.07 -2.54 3.33
CA TRP A 79 -10.83 -3.17 2.25
C TRP A 79 -10.59 -4.68 2.24
N ARG A 80 -11.60 -5.42 2.75
CA ARG A 80 -11.60 -6.89 2.81
C ARG A 80 -12.30 -7.49 1.60
N LYS A 81 -11.84 -8.68 1.19
CA LYS A 81 -12.49 -9.43 0.12
C LYS A 81 -13.87 -9.90 0.59
N PRO A 82 -14.94 -9.69 -0.19
CA PRO A 82 -16.23 -10.30 0.10
C PRO A 82 -16.12 -11.83 0.25
N GLY A 83 -16.60 -12.36 1.37
CA GLY A 83 -16.54 -13.79 1.67
C GLY A 83 -15.20 -14.32 2.19
N SER A 84 -14.18 -13.46 2.37
CA SER A 84 -12.90 -13.85 2.97
C SER A 84 -12.35 -12.72 3.86
N ALA A 85 -12.48 -12.90 5.17
CA ALA A 85 -12.00 -11.92 6.15
C ALA A 85 -10.47 -11.82 6.22
N ASP A 86 -9.77 -12.87 5.77
CA ASP A 86 -8.31 -12.93 5.78
C ASP A 86 -7.67 -12.41 4.48
N ASP A 87 -8.45 -12.02 3.47
CA ASP A 87 -7.93 -11.39 2.26
C ASP A 87 -8.07 -9.87 2.32
N VAL A 88 -6.99 -9.17 1.98
CA VAL A 88 -6.94 -7.70 1.91
C VAL A 88 -6.72 -7.21 0.48
N ALA A 89 -7.32 -6.08 0.15
CA ALA A 89 -7.13 -5.43 -1.13
C ALA A 89 -5.71 -4.86 -1.27
N CYS A 90 -5.08 -5.16 -2.40
CA CYS A 90 -3.77 -4.67 -2.79
C CYS A 90 -3.87 -4.03 -4.16
N LEU A 91 -3.36 -2.81 -4.28
CA LEU A 91 -3.24 -2.13 -5.56
C LEU A 91 -1.79 -2.30 -6.03
N CYS A 92 -1.61 -2.99 -7.14
CA CYS A 92 -0.29 -3.25 -7.72
C CYS A 92 -0.27 -2.92 -9.20
N TRP A 93 0.93 -2.65 -9.72
CA TRP A 93 1.11 -2.31 -11.12
C TRP A 93 1.32 -3.56 -11.97
N LYS A 94 0.61 -3.62 -13.09
CA LYS A 94 0.78 -4.63 -14.13
C LYS A 94 0.74 -3.91 -15.47
N ASP A 95 1.77 -4.04 -16.30
CA ASP A 95 1.80 -3.43 -17.65
C ASP A 95 1.40 -1.93 -17.68
N ASN A 96 1.86 -1.15 -16.68
CA ASN A 96 1.54 0.27 -16.48
C ASN A 96 0.06 0.60 -16.15
N ILE A 97 -0.74 -0.39 -15.76
CA ILE A 97 -2.07 -0.18 -15.17
C ILE A 97 -2.06 -0.60 -13.70
N LEU A 98 -2.74 0.17 -12.86
CA LEU A 98 -2.98 -0.21 -11.47
C LEU A 98 -4.16 -1.19 -11.41
N VAL A 99 -3.96 -2.32 -10.75
CA VAL A 99 -4.98 -3.38 -10.65
C VAL A 99 -5.23 -3.75 -9.20
N LEU A 100 -6.44 -4.22 -8.92
CA LEU A 100 -6.82 -4.80 -7.64
C LEU A 100 -6.41 -6.28 -7.59
N ALA A 101 -5.70 -6.65 -6.54
CA ALA A 101 -5.43 -8.03 -6.15
C ALA A 101 -5.93 -8.27 -4.72
N TRP A 102 -6.25 -9.53 -4.42
CA TRP A 102 -6.63 -9.98 -3.07
C TRP A 102 -5.51 -10.86 -2.53
N LEU A 103 -4.91 -10.48 -1.42
CA LEU A 103 -3.82 -11.22 -0.80
C LEU A 103 -4.17 -11.68 0.61
N TRP A 104 -3.82 -12.94 0.88
CA TRP A 104 -4.10 -13.59 2.15
C TRP A 104 -3.12 -13.14 3.24
N ILE A 105 -3.63 -12.59 4.34
CA ILE A 105 -2.83 -12.01 5.43
C ILE A 105 -2.32 -13.05 6.43
N GLY A 106 -2.86 -14.28 6.39
CA GLY A 106 -2.57 -15.33 7.37
C GLY A 106 -1.19 -15.98 7.20
N GLY A 107 -0.57 -15.87 6.03
CA GLY A 107 0.76 -16.44 5.76
C GLY A 107 1.63 -15.63 4.80
N ALA A 108 1.12 -14.55 4.20
CA ALA A 108 1.95 -13.67 3.38
C ALA A 108 2.87 -12.81 4.26
N HIS A 109 4.12 -12.70 3.81
CA HIS A 109 5.10 -11.75 4.35
C HIS A 109 5.06 -10.46 3.53
N TRP A 110 5.03 -9.34 4.22
CA TRP A 110 4.97 -8.00 3.66
C TRP A 110 6.29 -7.30 3.93
N SER A 111 6.85 -6.70 2.90
CA SER A 111 8.23 -6.26 2.83
C SER A 111 8.39 -4.74 2.84
N ARG A 112 9.64 -4.28 2.88
CA ARG A 112 10.00 -2.86 2.82
C ARG A 112 9.52 -2.15 1.54
N GLY A 113 9.13 -2.88 0.48
CA GLY A 113 8.58 -2.28 -0.74
C GLY A 113 7.09 -1.92 -0.65
N ASP A 114 6.36 -2.50 0.30
CA ASP A 114 4.92 -2.37 0.40
C ASP A 114 4.54 -1.14 1.22
N ARG A 115 3.46 -0.46 0.85
CA ARG A 115 3.02 0.77 1.54
C ARG A 115 1.57 0.66 1.97
N VAL A 116 1.29 1.23 3.13
CA VAL A 116 -0.08 1.50 3.58
C VAL A 116 -0.38 2.98 3.39
N LEU A 117 -1.65 3.31 3.24
CA LEU A 117 -2.09 4.67 2.96
C LEU A 117 -2.89 5.21 4.12
N ARG A 118 -2.77 6.50 4.39
CA ARG A 118 -3.68 7.24 5.27
C ARG A 118 -4.31 8.39 4.50
N ARG A 119 -5.63 8.51 4.58
CA ARG A 119 -6.36 9.66 4.02
C ARG A 119 -6.19 10.87 4.94
N GLU A 120 -5.93 12.04 4.34
CA GLU A 120 -5.86 13.34 5.05
C GLU A 120 -7.12 14.17 4.85
#